data_AF-A0A840PCT1-F1
#
_entry.id   AF-A0A840PCT1-F1
#
_cell.length_a   1.000
_cell.length_b   1.000
_cell.length_c   1.000
_cell.angle_alpha   90.00
_cell.angle_beta   90.00
_cell.angle_gamma   90.00
#
_symmetry.space_group_name_H-M   'P 1'
#
loop_
_entity.id
_entity.type
_entity.pdbx_description
1 polymer ?
#
loop_
_entity_poly.entity_id
_entity_poly.type
_entity_poly.pdbx_seq_one_letter_code
_entity_poly.pdbx_strand_id
1 'polypeptide(L)' 'MALDDEDSAVIIYTSGTTGQPKGAELHNLLTNVAAVGVLYDLDPTRPDTYLLAAPLFHSLALTCVRNAATA' A
#
# COMPACT_ATOMS: atom_id res chain seq x y z
N MET A 1 -5.90 22.19 -6.71
CA MET A 1 -5.00 22.05 -5.54
C MET A 1 -4.03 20.94 -5.88
N ALA A 2 -2.73 21.17 -5.76
CA ALA A 2 -1.72 20.13 -6.00
C ALA A 2 -1.59 19.28 -4.73
N LEU A 3 -1.35 17.98 -4.90
CA LEU A 3 -1.00 17.08 -3.80
C LEU A 3 0.52 17.15 -3.55
N ASP A 4 0.95 17.02 -2.30
CA ASP A 4 2.37 16.89 -1.93
C ASP A 4 2.64 15.59 -1.15
N ASP A 5 3.92 15.33 -0.85
CA ASP A 5 4.36 14.06 -0.23
C ASP A 5 3.90 13.90 1.23
N GLU A 6 3.39 14.96 1.86
CA GLU A 6 2.85 14.95 3.23
C GLU A 6 1.33 14.81 3.25
N ASP A 7 0.66 14.77 2.08
CA ASP A 7 -0.76 14.48 2.02
C ASP A 7 -1.04 13.02 2.37
N SER A 8 -2.10 12.79 3.15
CA SER A 8 -2.49 11.43 3.57
C SER A 8 -2.94 10.60 2.37
N ALA A 9 -2.29 9.47 2.13
CA ALA A 9 -2.72 8.51 1.11
C ALA A 9 -3.77 7.53 1.63
N VAL A 10 -3.59 7.03 2.87
CA VAL A 10 -4.53 6.10 3.52
C VAL A 10 -4.40 6.14 5.04
N ILE A 11 -5.52 5.94 5.75
CA ILE A 11 -5.53 5.69 7.19
C ILE A 11 -5.96 4.25 7.44
N ILE A 12 -5.08 3.47 8.08
CA ILE A 12 -5.37 2.08 8.46
C ILE A 12 -5.61 2.01 9.96
N TYR A 13 -6.80 1.55 10.34
CA TYR A 13 -7.09 1.30 11.74
C TYR A 13 -6.49 -0.02 12.21
N THR A 14 -5.76 0.05 13.31
CA THR A 14 -5.18 -1.10 13.98
C THR A 14 -5.96 -1.37 15.26
N SER A 15 -6.04 -2.64 15.68
CA SER A 15 -6.73 -3.00 16.92
C SER A 15 -6.12 -2.31 18.14
N GLY A 16 -4.80 -2.06 18.12
CA GLY A 16 -4.04 -1.47 19.21
C GLY A 16 -3.97 -2.43 20.42
N THR A 17 -2.79 -2.62 21.00
CA THR A 17 -2.63 -3.47 22.20
C THR A 17 -3.29 -2.86 23.45
N THR A 18 -3.70 -1.58 23.39
CA THR A 18 -4.32 -0.83 24.49
C THR A 18 -5.85 -0.90 24.48
N GLY A 19 -6.46 -1.70 23.61
CA GLY A 19 -7.93 -1.86 23.51
C GLY A 19 -8.67 -0.70 22.85
N GLN A 20 -7.95 0.33 22.42
CA GLN A 20 -8.49 1.47 21.67
C GLN A 20 -7.86 1.46 20.27
N PRO A 21 -8.66 1.33 19.21
CA PRO A 21 -8.15 1.34 17.84
C PRO A 21 -7.42 2.65 17.51
N LYS A 22 -6.32 2.56 16.76
CA LYS A 22 -5.52 3.72 16.34
C LYS A 22 -5.40 3.73 14.82
N GLY A 23 -5.60 4.90 14.21
CA GLY A 23 -5.35 5.13 12.80
C GLY A 23 -3.86 5.34 12.56
N ALA A 24 -3.27 4.53 11.68
CA ALA A 24 -1.95 4.75 11.11
C ALA A 24 -2.15 5.49 9.78
N GLU A 25 -1.74 6.75 9.76
CA GLU A 25 -1.75 7.60 8.58
C GLU A 25 -0.49 7.33 7.76
N LEU A 26 -0.68 6.99 6.48
CA LEU A 26 0.41 6.70 5.56
C LEU A 26 0.40 7.72 4.44
N HIS A 27 1.51 8.42 4.30
CA HIS A 27 1.80 9.34 3.19
C HIS A 27 2.70 8.66 2.14
N ASN A 28 3.47 7.66 2.57
CA ASN A 28 4.51 6.98 1.78
C ASN A 28 4.01 5.82 0.88
N LEU A 29 2.71 5.71 0.62
CA LEU A 29 2.15 4.55 -0.09
C LEU A 29 2.76 4.40 -1.49
N LEU A 30 2.90 5.50 -2.24
CA LEU A 30 3.43 5.49 -3.60
C LEU A 30 4.92 5.11 -3.62
N THR A 31 5.72 5.65 -2.71
CA THR A 31 7.14 5.31 -2.59
C THR A 31 7.33 3.83 -2.25
N ASN A 32 6.49 3.28 -1.37
CA ASN A 32 6.52 1.85 -1.05
C ASN A 32 6.10 0.98 -2.25
N VAL A 33 5.10 1.42 -3.03
CA VAL A 33 4.69 0.73 -4.28
C VAL A 33 5.83 0.74 -5.31
N ALA A 34 6.51 1.86 -5.49
CA ALA A 34 7.67 1.95 -6.39
C ALA A 34 8.81 1.02 -5.94
N ALA A 35 9.07 0.93 -4.63
CA ALA A 35 10.04 0.00 -4.08
C ALA A 35 9.66 -1.47 -4.34
N VAL A 36 8.39 -1.83 -4.22
CA VAL A 36 7.88 -3.15 -4.60
C VAL A 36 8.12 -3.41 -6.10
N GLY A 37 7.87 -2.41 -6.94
CA GLY A 37 8.15 -2.46 -8.39
C GLY A 37 9.58 -2.92 -8.69
N VAL A 38 10.55 -2.29 -8.02
CA VAL A 38 11.97 -2.64 -8.18
C VAL A 38 12.29 -4.02 -7.59
N LEU A 39 11.77 -4.35 -6.41
CA LEU A 39 12.08 -5.60 -5.72
C LEU A 39 11.56 -6.85 -6.44
N TYR A 40 10.42 -6.72 -7.11
CA TYR A 40 9.77 -7.83 -7.83
C TYR A 40 9.92 -7.75 -9.34
N ASP A 41 10.72 -6.80 -9.85
CA ASP A 41 10.94 -6.56 -11.29
C ASP A 41 9.62 -6.47 -12.07
N LEU A 42 8.69 -5.67 -11.55
CA LEU A 42 7.35 -5.55 -12.13
C LEU A 42 7.44 -4.87 -13.51
N ASP A 43 6.93 -5.56 -14.53
CA ASP A 43 6.86 -5.05 -15.90
C ASP A 43 5.40 -4.83 -16.33
N PRO A 44 4.93 -3.57 -16.42
CA PRO A 44 3.57 -3.25 -16.87
C PRO A 44 3.27 -3.73 -18.30
N THR A 45 4.30 -3.94 -19.13
CA THR A 45 4.14 -4.45 -20.50
C THR A 45 3.99 -5.97 -20.55
N ARG A 46 4.35 -6.66 -19.47
CA ARG A 46 4.27 -8.11 -19.30
C ARG A 46 3.75 -8.47 -17.90
N PRO A 47 2.46 -8.18 -17.62
CA PRO A 47 1.91 -8.35 -16.28
C PRO A 47 1.83 -9.82 -15.86
N ASP A 48 2.39 -10.14 -14.69
CA ASP A 48 2.14 -11.41 -14.03
C ASP A 48 0.77 -11.46 -13.33
N THR A 49 0.40 -12.65 -12.88
CA THR A 49 -0.80 -12.84 -12.04
C THR A 49 -0.41 -12.82 -10.56
N TYR A 50 -1.00 -11.89 -9.81
CA TYR A 50 -0.75 -11.73 -8.37
C TYR A 50 -1.97 -12.17 -7.55
N LEU A 51 -1.72 -12.86 -6.44
CA LEU A 51 -2.76 -13.28 -5.50
C LEU A 51 -2.89 -12.27 -4.34
N LEU A 52 -4.06 -11.67 -4.20
CA LEU A 52 -4.41 -10.88 -3.02
C LEU A 52 -5.02 -11.79 -1.95
N ALA A 53 -4.18 -12.33 -1.08
CA ALA A 53 -4.61 -13.17 0.05
C ALA A 53 -4.82 -12.37 1.35
N ALA A 54 -4.06 -11.28 1.52
CA ALA A 54 -4.19 -10.42 2.70
C ALA A 54 -5.44 -9.53 2.60
N PRO A 55 -6.12 -9.21 3.72
CA PRO A 55 -7.28 -8.32 3.70
C PRO A 55 -6.91 -6.91 3.23
N LEU A 56 -7.82 -6.24 2.50
CA LEU A 56 -7.59 -4.88 1.98
C LEU A 56 -7.43 -3.80 3.08
N PHE A 57 -7.84 -4.09 4.32
CA PHE A 57 -7.56 -3.22 5.47
C PHE A 57 -6.14 -3.37 6.02
N HIS A 58 -5.28 -4.18 5.40
CA HIS A 58 -3.88 -4.37 5.78
C HIS A 58 -2.95 -3.66 4.79
N SER A 59 -1.92 -2.96 5.30
CA SER A 59 -0.98 -2.19 4.46
C SER A 59 -0.31 -3.06 3.39
N LEU A 60 0.12 -4.28 3.74
CA LEU A 60 0.68 -5.24 2.80
C LEU A 60 -0.23 -5.53 1.59
N ALA A 61 -1.54 -5.65 1.78
CA ALA A 61 -2.47 -5.90 0.67
C ALA A 61 -2.54 -4.70 -0.28
N LEU A 62 -2.54 -3.49 0.29
CA LEU A 62 -2.57 -2.24 -0.47
C LEU A 62 -1.24 -1.98 -1.20
N THR A 63 -0.12 -2.12 -0.50
CA THR A 63 1.21 -1.84 -1.04
C THR A 63 1.65 -2.88 -2.06
N CYS A 64 1.68 -4.16 -1.69
CA CYS A 64 2.38 -5.17 -2.48
C CYS A 64 1.55 -5.77 -3.61
N VAL A 65 0.22 -5.70 -3.52
CA VAL A 65 -0.66 -6.36 -4.50
C VAL A 65 -1.62 -5.36 -5.13
N ARG A 66 -2.54 -4.77 -4.37
CA ARG A 66 -3.58 -3.92 -4.96
C ARG A 66 -2.98 -2.75 -5.72
N ASN A 67 -2.07 -1.97 -5.13
CA ASN A 67 -1.52 -0.81 -5.83
C ASN A 67 -0.34 -1.19 -6.73
N ALA A 68 0.59 -2.06 -6.30
CA ALA A 68 1.74 -2.42 -7.13
C ALA A 68 1.40 -3.21 -8.38
N ALA A 69 0.45 -4.14 -8.33
CA ALA A 69 0.08 -4.93 -9.52
C ALA A 69 -0.73 -4.14 -10.56
N THR A 70 -1.20 -2.93 -10.21
CA THR A 70 -1.98 -2.06 -11.11
C THR A 70 -1.26 -0.74 -11.42
N ALA A 71 -0.05 -0.55 -10.89
CA ALA A 71 0.74 0.67 -11.05
C ALA A 71 1.49 0.66 -12.39
#